data_AF-A0A9W9VZ27-F1
#
_entry.id   AF-A0A9W9VZ27-F1
#
_cell.length_a   1.000
_cell.length_b   1.000
_cell.length_c   1.000
_cell.angle_alpha   90.00
_cell.angle_beta   90.00
_cell.angle_gamma   90.00
#
_symmetry.space_group_name_H-M   'P 1'
#
loop_
_entity.id
_entity.type
_entity.pdbx_description
1 polymer ?
#
loop_
_entity_poly.entity_id
_entity_poly.type
_entity_poly.pdbx_seq_one_letter_code
_entity_poly.pdbx_strand_id
1 'polypeptide(L)'
;MANASPSELVSMIRCLGFQNQRARKCIDLARTWQTQPPTKGKRYRELHYPRKLDGRDVGRDECIDDEDMRVAWEVAHLPGVGAYSLDSWRIFCRDELRKVATNWQGTGATTVGFVPEWKSVLPQDKELRAYLTWLWLKEGWVWDHHTGDLEPASDKTRRAAVTGGVAHEEDGNWVLETSPVKKAANGLHAEDQESPGRGR
;
A
#
# COMPACT_ATOMS: atom_id res chain seq x y z
N MET A 1 25.84 3.15 -1.36
CA MET A 1 25.27 3.13 -2.73
C MET A 1 25.78 4.28 -3.60
N ALA A 2 25.69 5.56 -3.19
CA ALA A 2 26.09 6.72 -4.02
C ALA A 2 27.55 6.70 -4.54
N ASN A 3 28.46 6.14 -3.74
CA ASN A 3 29.89 5.98 -4.07
C ASN A 3 30.25 4.55 -4.54
N ALA A 4 29.25 3.72 -4.87
CA ALA A 4 29.50 2.35 -5.30
C ALA A 4 30.17 2.30 -6.68
N SER A 5 31.05 1.32 -6.90
CA SER A 5 31.60 1.05 -8.22
C SER A 5 30.52 0.47 -9.14
N PRO A 6 30.28 1.05 -10.33
CA PRO A 6 29.31 0.51 -11.28
C PRO A 6 29.60 -0.94 -11.69
N SER A 7 30.87 -1.31 -11.90
CA SER A 7 31.24 -2.65 -12.34
C SER A 7 30.98 -3.71 -11.26
N GLU A 8 31.25 -3.39 -10.00
CA GLU A 8 30.98 -4.28 -8.87
C GLU A 8 29.47 -4.51 -8.71
N LEU A 9 28.67 -3.44 -8.73
CA LEU A 9 27.22 -3.53 -8.60
C LEU A 9 26.61 -4.33 -9.76
N VAL A 10 27.07 -4.09 -11.00
CA VAL A 10 26.65 -4.85 -12.18
C VAL A 10 26.95 -6.34 -12.01
N SER A 11 28.12 -6.68 -11.46
CA SER A 11 28.50 -8.07 -11.19
C SER A 11 27.53 -8.74 -10.21
N MET A 12 27.20 -8.04 -9.11
CA MET A 12 26.29 -8.56 -8.07
C MET A 12 24.88 -8.81 -8.59
N ILE A 13 24.35 -7.94 -9.45
CA ILE A 13 22.94 -8.02 -9.91
C ILE A 13 22.79 -8.64 -11.30
N ARG A 14 23.85 -9.27 -11.83
CA ARG A 14 23.88 -9.79 -13.21
C ARG A 14 22.75 -10.77 -13.50
N CYS A 15 22.35 -11.58 -12.51
CA CYS A 15 21.27 -12.56 -12.63
C CYS A 15 19.86 -11.94 -12.77
N LEU A 16 19.69 -10.64 -12.44
CA LEU A 16 18.38 -9.98 -12.46
C LEU A 16 18.00 -9.39 -13.83
N GLY A 17 18.94 -9.38 -14.78
CA GLY A 17 18.78 -8.73 -16.09
C GLY A 17 18.80 -7.19 -16.02
N PHE A 18 19.03 -6.54 -17.17
CA PHE A 18 19.18 -5.07 -17.28
C PHE A 18 20.20 -4.45 -16.30
N GLN A 19 21.18 -5.25 -15.87
CA GLN A 19 22.11 -4.95 -14.79
C GLN A 19 22.84 -3.62 -14.98
N ASN A 20 23.26 -3.29 -16.20
CA ASN A 20 23.94 -2.02 -16.50
C ASN A 20 23.03 -0.81 -16.24
N GLN A 21 21.77 -0.88 -16.68
CA GLN A 21 20.81 0.22 -16.50
C GLN A 21 20.36 0.32 -15.04
N ARG A 22 20.10 -0.82 -14.39
CA ARG A 22 19.72 -0.88 -12.96
C ARG A 22 20.81 -0.32 -12.06
N ALA A 23 22.07 -0.76 -12.27
CA ALA A 23 23.20 -0.28 -11.48
C ALA A 23 23.38 1.25 -11.59
N ARG A 24 23.33 1.80 -12.82
CA ARG A 24 23.39 3.24 -13.05
C ARG A 24 22.27 3.98 -12.31
N LYS A 25 21.01 3.55 -12.51
CA LYS A 25 19.85 4.14 -11.83
C LYS A 25 19.97 4.09 -10.30
N CYS A 26 20.40 2.97 -9.72
CA CYS A 26 20.58 2.85 -8.27
C CYS A 26 21.64 3.82 -7.73
N ILE A 27 22.76 3.98 -8.43
CA ILE A 27 23.82 4.89 -8.05
C ILE A 27 23.35 6.35 -8.19
N ASP A 28 22.72 6.70 -9.31
CA ASP A 28 22.23 8.06 -9.57
C ASP A 28 21.13 8.46 -8.57
N LEU A 29 20.16 7.57 -8.32
CA LEU A 29 19.15 7.76 -7.28
C LEU A 29 19.80 8.01 -5.93
N ALA A 30 20.79 7.20 -5.53
CA ALA A 30 21.47 7.35 -4.25
C ALA A 30 22.25 8.67 -4.16
N ARG A 31 22.86 9.13 -5.25
CA ARG A 31 23.53 10.44 -5.30
C ARG A 31 22.51 11.57 -5.16
N THR A 32 21.44 11.56 -5.96
CA THR A 32 20.39 12.58 -5.87
C THR A 32 19.74 12.60 -4.49
N TRP A 33 19.51 11.44 -3.87
CA TRP A 33 19.00 11.36 -2.50
C TRP A 33 19.93 12.04 -1.48
N GLN A 34 21.25 11.88 -1.63
CA GLN A 34 22.21 12.53 -0.73
C GLN A 34 22.29 14.04 -0.95
N THR A 35 22.27 14.50 -2.20
CA THR A 35 22.40 15.92 -2.54
C THR A 35 21.10 16.71 -2.37
N GLN A 36 19.96 16.06 -2.63
CA GLN A 36 18.63 16.66 -2.62
C GLN A 36 17.63 15.63 -2.05
N PRO A 37 17.70 15.33 -0.74
CA PRO A 37 16.79 14.38 -0.12
C PRO A 37 15.34 14.87 -0.19
N PRO A 38 14.36 13.95 -0.21
CA PRO A 38 12.95 14.31 -0.04
C PRO A 38 12.79 15.11 1.25
N THR A 39 12.14 16.26 1.15
CA THR A 39 12.06 17.25 2.23
C THR A 39 10.62 17.75 2.34
N LYS A 40 10.11 17.86 3.57
CA LYS A 40 8.78 18.46 3.82
C LYS A 40 8.67 19.85 3.17
N GLY A 41 7.55 20.13 2.50
CA GLY A 41 7.33 21.41 1.83
C GLY A 41 8.10 21.57 0.52
N LYS A 42 8.64 20.49 -0.05
CA LYS A 42 9.26 20.50 -1.38
C LYS A 42 8.68 19.41 -2.24
N ARG A 43 7.95 19.80 -3.29
CA ARG A 43 7.30 18.90 -4.23
C ARG A 43 7.73 19.22 -5.66
N TYR A 44 7.89 18.16 -6.44
CA TYR A 44 8.36 18.23 -7.83
C TYR A 44 7.37 17.54 -8.76
N ARG A 45 7.43 17.91 -10.03
CA ARG A 45 6.53 17.37 -11.04
C ARG A 45 6.75 15.88 -11.30
N GLU A 46 5.66 15.12 -11.31
CA GLU A 46 5.54 13.88 -12.10
C GLU A 46 4.43 14.08 -13.13
N LEU A 47 4.72 13.83 -14.41
CA LEU A 47 3.72 13.99 -15.47
C LEU A 47 2.73 12.83 -15.44
N HIS A 48 1.44 13.14 -15.56
CA HIS A 48 0.37 12.13 -15.70
C HIS A 48 0.18 11.24 -14.47
N TYR A 49 0.53 11.75 -13.29
CA TYR A 49 0.35 11.04 -12.04
C TYR A 49 -0.23 11.97 -10.95
N PRO A 50 -1.27 11.52 -10.21
CA PRO A 50 -1.87 10.19 -10.25
C PRO A 50 -2.88 10.06 -11.38
N ARG A 51 -3.36 11.16 -11.95
CA ARG A 51 -4.29 11.17 -13.08
C ARG A 51 -3.64 11.70 -14.34
N LYS A 52 -4.25 11.36 -15.48
CA LYS A 52 -3.88 11.94 -16.76
C LYS A 52 -3.99 13.47 -16.66
N LEU A 53 -3.03 14.14 -17.30
CA LEU A 53 -2.80 15.60 -17.29
C LEU A 53 -2.19 16.22 -16.01
N ASP A 54 -2.15 15.53 -14.87
CA ASP A 54 -1.53 16.06 -13.66
C ASP A 54 -0.03 16.38 -13.88
N GLY A 55 0.46 17.39 -13.16
CA GLY A 55 1.84 17.87 -13.18
C GLY A 55 2.22 18.70 -14.41
N ARG A 56 1.38 18.83 -15.44
CA ARG A 56 1.71 19.60 -16.65
C ARG A 56 1.88 21.10 -16.42
N ASP A 57 1.25 21.59 -15.37
CA ASP A 57 1.24 22.97 -14.89
C ASP A 57 2.38 23.29 -13.91
N VAL A 58 3.28 22.33 -13.67
CA VAL A 58 4.52 22.51 -12.91
C VAL A 58 5.71 22.47 -13.87
N GLY A 59 6.66 23.38 -13.68
CA GLY A 59 7.91 23.43 -14.43
C GLY A 59 8.76 22.17 -14.20
N ARG A 60 9.68 21.88 -15.12
CA ARG A 60 10.57 20.71 -15.01
C ARG A 60 11.45 20.76 -13.76
N ASP A 61 12.00 21.94 -13.48
CA ASP A 61 12.92 22.20 -12.38
C ASP A 61 12.26 23.08 -11.29
N GLU A 62 10.94 23.26 -11.39
CA GLU A 62 10.16 24.01 -10.41
C GLU A 62 9.95 23.14 -9.15
N CYS A 63 10.19 23.74 -7.99
CA CYS A 63 9.89 23.17 -6.69
C CYS A 63 8.74 23.98 -6.07
N ILE A 64 7.63 23.32 -5.77
CA ILE A 64 6.46 23.95 -5.15
C ILE A 64 6.32 23.50 -3.69
N ASP A 65 5.75 24.35 -2.85
CA ASP A 65 5.57 24.09 -1.42
C ASP A 65 4.26 23.35 -1.11
N ASP A 66 3.90 23.18 0.16
CA ASP A 66 2.68 22.46 0.58
C ASP A 66 1.39 23.30 0.42
N GLU A 67 1.49 24.62 0.24
CA GLU A 67 0.32 25.53 0.08
C GLU A 67 -0.13 25.61 -1.39
N ASP A 68 0.77 25.29 -2.33
CA ASP A 68 0.45 25.22 -3.75
C ASP A 68 -0.58 24.11 -4.04
N MET A 69 -1.66 24.42 -4.72
CA MET A 69 -2.73 23.44 -4.99
C MET A 69 -2.41 22.49 -6.15
N ARG A 70 -1.33 22.73 -6.91
CA ARG A 70 -0.93 21.88 -8.04
C ARG A 70 -0.43 20.52 -7.56
N VAL A 71 -0.61 19.51 -8.42
CA VAL A 71 -0.23 18.13 -8.12
C VAL A 71 1.27 17.93 -8.37
N ALA A 72 2.00 17.64 -7.30
CA ALA A 72 3.44 17.40 -7.30
C ALA A 72 3.82 16.53 -6.09
N TRP A 73 5.01 15.92 -6.11
CA TRP A 73 5.41 14.86 -5.19
C TRP A 73 6.84 15.05 -4.65
N GLU A 74 7.06 14.65 -3.40
CA GLU A 74 8.29 14.93 -2.66
C GLU A 74 9.52 14.13 -3.16
N VAL A 75 9.28 13.09 -3.96
CA VAL A 75 10.29 12.17 -4.50
C VAL A 75 10.35 12.15 -6.03
N ALA A 76 9.51 12.93 -6.74
CA ALA A 76 9.42 12.87 -8.20
C ALA A 76 10.70 13.36 -8.92
N HIS A 77 11.54 14.17 -8.26
CA HIS A 77 12.83 14.57 -8.80
C HIS A 77 13.88 13.45 -8.78
N LEU A 78 13.63 12.35 -8.09
CA LEU A 78 14.60 11.26 -7.99
C LEU A 78 14.62 10.43 -9.29
N PRO A 79 15.83 10.11 -9.82
CA PRO A 79 15.96 9.31 -11.03
C PRO A 79 15.28 7.93 -10.92
N GLY A 80 14.42 7.61 -11.88
CA GLY A 80 13.77 6.31 -11.98
C GLY A 80 12.55 6.12 -11.08
N VAL A 81 12.11 7.18 -10.38
CA VAL A 81 10.78 7.22 -9.76
C VAL A 81 9.72 7.31 -10.85
N GLY A 82 8.63 6.57 -10.67
CA GLY A 82 7.42 6.63 -11.49
C GLY A 82 6.22 6.17 -10.64
N ALA A 83 5.08 5.90 -11.28
CA ALA A 83 3.82 5.61 -10.59
C ALA A 83 3.93 4.59 -9.45
N TYR A 84 4.53 3.42 -9.69
CA TYR A 84 4.73 2.39 -8.65
C TYR A 84 5.51 2.92 -7.42
N SER A 85 6.61 3.65 -7.67
CA SER A 85 7.42 4.22 -6.59
C SER A 85 6.69 5.33 -5.84
N LEU A 86 5.89 6.13 -6.55
CA LEU A 86 5.08 7.19 -5.95
C LEU A 86 3.93 6.62 -5.12
N ASP A 87 3.25 5.58 -5.61
CA ASP A 87 2.23 4.88 -4.82
C ASP A 87 2.86 4.28 -3.56
N SER A 88 4.02 3.60 -3.70
CA SER A 88 4.77 3.09 -2.54
C SER A 88 5.13 4.20 -1.55
N TRP A 89 5.62 5.34 -2.04
CA TRP A 89 5.97 6.48 -1.20
C TRP A 89 4.76 7.06 -0.47
N ARG A 90 3.64 7.24 -1.18
CA ARG A 90 2.36 7.72 -0.63
C ARG A 90 1.83 6.77 0.45
N ILE A 91 1.89 5.46 0.21
CA ILE A 91 1.42 4.46 1.16
C ILE A 91 2.29 4.44 2.41
N PHE A 92 3.62 4.44 2.29
CA PHE A 92 4.50 4.07 3.41
C PHE A 92 5.27 5.21 4.07
N CYS A 93 5.49 6.33 3.38
CA CYS A 93 6.48 7.33 3.81
C CYS A 93 5.92 8.75 3.92
N ARG A 94 4.91 9.10 3.10
CA ARG A 94 4.50 10.49 2.89
C ARG A 94 4.01 11.18 4.17
N ASP A 95 3.19 10.50 4.97
CA ASP A 95 2.63 11.09 6.19
C ASP A 95 3.69 11.38 7.26
N GLU A 96 4.70 10.50 7.37
CA GLU A 96 5.84 10.70 8.27
C GLU A 96 6.72 11.87 7.79
N LEU A 97 7.04 11.94 6.49
CA LEU A 97 7.81 13.07 5.94
C LEU A 97 7.10 14.40 6.21
N ARG A 98 5.78 14.45 6.03
CA ARG A 98 4.96 15.64 6.25
C ARG A 98 4.77 15.97 7.74
N LYS A 99 5.22 15.09 8.65
CA LYS A 99 5.07 15.22 10.10
C LYS A 99 3.60 15.39 10.52
N VAL A 100 2.70 14.75 9.78
CA VAL A 100 1.25 14.73 10.09
C VAL A 100 0.87 13.49 10.87
N ALA A 101 1.70 12.45 10.82
CA ALA A 101 1.63 11.24 11.65
C ALA A 101 3.05 10.73 11.95
N THR A 102 3.18 9.82 12.91
CA THR A 102 4.47 9.15 13.24
C THR A 102 4.71 7.88 12.43
N ASN A 103 3.71 7.41 11.70
CA ASN A 103 3.82 6.28 10.79
C ASN A 103 2.73 6.38 9.71
N TRP A 104 2.81 5.49 8.73
CA TRP A 104 1.85 5.41 7.63
C TRP A 104 0.42 5.04 8.04
N GLN A 105 0.21 4.45 9.23
CA GLN A 105 -1.13 4.10 9.72
C GLN A 105 -1.88 5.31 10.30
N GLY A 106 -1.25 6.48 10.38
CA GLY A 106 -1.82 7.67 11.01
C GLY A 106 -1.67 7.73 12.53
N THR A 107 -0.81 6.90 13.12
CA THR A 107 -0.55 6.96 14.56
C THR A 107 0.02 8.32 14.93
N GLY A 108 -0.40 8.88 16.07
CA GLY A 108 0.10 10.17 16.56
C GLY A 108 -0.37 11.38 15.74
N ALA A 109 -1.33 11.21 14.83
CA ALA A 109 -1.93 12.35 14.14
C ALA A 109 -2.65 13.27 15.12
N THR A 110 -2.36 14.57 15.04
CA THR A 110 -2.92 15.60 15.94
C THR A 110 -4.13 16.30 15.34
N THR A 111 -4.34 16.17 14.04
CA THR A 111 -5.44 16.83 13.33
C THR A 111 -6.72 16.00 13.47
N VAL A 112 -7.79 16.62 13.94
CA VAL A 112 -9.11 15.97 14.03
C VAL A 112 -9.58 15.57 12.64
N GLY A 113 -10.02 14.32 12.48
CA GLY A 113 -10.47 13.80 11.19
C GLY A 113 -9.35 13.50 10.19
N PHE A 114 -8.08 13.42 10.65
CA PHE A 114 -6.97 12.99 9.80
C PHE A 114 -7.25 11.63 9.16
N VAL A 115 -7.02 11.55 7.85
CA VAL A 115 -7.10 10.31 7.05
C VAL A 115 -5.70 10.01 6.53
N PRO A 116 -5.12 8.84 6.84
CA PRO A 116 -3.82 8.44 6.32
C PRO A 116 -3.79 8.43 4.79
N GLU A 117 -2.66 8.84 4.20
CA GLU A 117 -2.51 8.99 2.74
C GLU A 117 -2.84 7.69 1.99
N TRP A 118 -2.44 6.54 2.53
CA TRP A 118 -2.65 5.23 1.88
C TRP A 118 -4.11 4.95 1.52
N LYS A 119 -5.08 5.52 2.27
CA LYS A 119 -6.52 5.36 2.00
C LYS A 119 -6.99 6.07 0.74
N SER A 120 -6.17 6.94 0.16
CA SER A 120 -6.46 7.68 -1.08
C SER A 120 -5.68 7.17 -2.30
N VAL A 121 -4.87 6.12 -2.13
CA VAL A 121 -4.00 5.59 -3.19
C VAL A 121 -4.75 4.53 -3.99
N LEU A 122 -4.72 4.65 -5.32
CA LEU A 122 -5.31 3.70 -6.27
C LEU A 122 -4.20 3.15 -7.18
N PRO A 123 -3.38 2.20 -6.69
CA PRO A 123 -2.22 1.71 -7.41
C PRO A 123 -2.64 0.79 -8.58
N GLN A 124 -1.88 0.84 -9.67
CA GLN A 124 -2.02 -0.13 -10.77
C GLN A 124 -1.17 -1.40 -10.55
N ASP A 125 -0.13 -1.31 -9.71
CA ASP A 125 0.74 -2.43 -9.43
C ASP A 125 0.00 -3.55 -8.68
N LYS A 126 0.19 -4.79 -9.13
CA LYS A 126 -0.56 -5.95 -8.60
C LYS A 126 -0.28 -6.23 -7.13
N GLU A 127 0.95 -6.04 -6.67
CA GLU A 127 1.32 -6.33 -5.28
C GLU A 127 0.82 -5.22 -4.36
N LEU A 128 0.91 -3.96 -4.80
CA LEU A 128 0.32 -2.84 -4.05
C LEU A 128 -1.22 -2.95 -3.98
N ARG A 129 -1.89 -3.38 -5.05
CA ARG A 129 -3.32 -3.67 -5.04
C ARG A 129 -3.65 -4.75 -3.99
N ALA A 130 -2.98 -5.89 -4.04
CA ALA A 130 -3.17 -6.97 -3.08
C ALA A 130 -2.96 -6.49 -1.63
N TYR A 131 -1.90 -5.70 -1.40
CA TYR A 131 -1.58 -5.14 -0.10
C TYR A 131 -2.68 -4.20 0.44
N LEU A 132 -3.15 -3.26 -0.38
CA LEU A 132 -4.21 -2.33 0.03
C LEU A 132 -5.57 -3.02 0.22
N THR A 133 -5.91 -4.00 -0.62
CA THR A 133 -7.12 -4.81 -0.42
C THR A 133 -7.09 -5.51 0.94
N TRP A 134 -5.96 -6.12 1.30
CA TRP A 134 -5.79 -6.73 2.62
C TRP A 134 -5.89 -5.71 3.77
N LEU A 135 -5.34 -4.50 3.61
CA LEU A 135 -5.46 -3.45 4.62
C LEU A 135 -6.90 -2.99 4.81
N TRP A 136 -7.64 -2.73 3.74
CA TRP A 136 -9.05 -2.36 3.81
C TRP A 136 -9.90 -3.46 4.45
N LEU A 137 -9.63 -4.73 4.12
CA LEU A 137 -10.32 -5.86 4.74
C LEU A 137 -10.07 -5.97 6.24
N LYS A 138 -8.87 -5.62 6.72
CA LYS A 138 -8.59 -5.52 8.16
C LYS A 138 -9.41 -4.43 8.84
N GLU A 139 -9.74 -3.36 8.14
CA GLU A 139 -10.67 -2.32 8.60
C GLU A 139 -12.15 -2.69 8.42
N GLY A 140 -12.44 -3.85 7.83
CA GLY A 140 -13.80 -4.35 7.63
C GLY A 140 -14.45 -3.92 6.31
N TRP A 141 -13.65 -3.58 5.29
CA TRP A 141 -14.15 -3.12 3.99
C TRP A 141 -13.67 -4.00 2.84
N VAL A 142 -14.57 -4.30 1.92
CA VAL A 142 -14.22 -4.73 0.57
C VAL A 142 -13.98 -3.47 -0.26
N TRP A 143 -12.80 -3.37 -0.84
CA TRP A 143 -12.33 -2.16 -1.53
C TRP A 143 -12.19 -2.41 -3.03
N ASP A 144 -12.80 -1.53 -3.83
CA ASP A 144 -12.61 -1.48 -5.28
C ASP A 144 -11.36 -0.67 -5.61
N HIS A 145 -10.36 -1.31 -6.23
CA HIS A 145 -9.09 -0.65 -6.52
C HIS A 145 -9.13 0.30 -7.74
N HIS A 146 -10.18 0.23 -8.57
CA HIS A 146 -10.38 1.10 -9.71
C HIS A 146 -11.07 2.40 -9.31
N THR A 147 -12.08 2.32 -8.44
CA THR A 147 -12.89 3.49 -8.04
C THR A 147 -12.50 4.04 -6.67
N GLY A 148 -11.99 3.19 -5.78
CA GLY A 148 -11.78 3.50 -4.37
C GLY A 148 -13.00 3.27 -3.48
N ASP A 149 -14.10 2.75 -4.02
CA ASP A 149 -15.33 2.52 -3.28
C ASP A 149 -15.15 1.44 -2.20
N LEU A 150 -15.92 1.57 -1.13
CA LEU A 150 -15.86 0.71 0.05
C LEU A 150 -17.23 0.12 0.34
N GLU A 151 -17.30 -1.21 0.38
CA GLU A 151 -18.48 -1.95 0.81
C GLU A 151 -18.21 -2.68 2.13
N PRO A 152 -19.20 -2.76 3.05
CA PRO A 152 -19.02 -3.50 4.30
C PRO A 152 -18.63 -4.96 4.05
N ALA A 153 -17.51 -5.40 4.61
CA ALA A 153 -17.08 -6.79 4.52
C ALA A 153 -17.94 -7.70 5.41
N SER A 154 -18.26 -8.89 4.92
CA SER A 154 -18.92 -9.91 5.74
C SER A 154 -18.03 -10.34 6.92
N ASP A 155 -18.65 -10.77 8.02
CA ASP A 155 -17.93 -11.29 9.19
C ASP A 155 -16.99 -12.46 8.85
N LYS A 156 -17.33 -13.26 7.83
CA LYS A 156 -16.53 -14.37 7.35
C LYS A 156 -15.24 -13.86 6.69
N THR A 157 -15.35 -12.87 5.80
CA THR A 157 -14.23 -12.27 5.07
C THR A 157 -13.28 -11.54 6.02
N ARG A 158 -13.83 -10.80 7.00
CA ARG A 158 -13.03 -10.09 8.00
C ARG A 158 -12.17 -11.04 8.85
N ARG A 159 -12.72 -12.19 9.26
CA ARG A 159 -11.97 -13.20 10.01
C ARG A 159 -10.81 -13.78 9.19
N ALA A 160 -11.04 -14.07 7.92
CA ALA A 160 -10.01 -14.63 7.04
C ALA A 160 -8.80 -13.68 6.85
N ALA A 161 -9.04 -12.36 6.80
CA ALA A 161 -7.97 -11.36 6.71
C ALA A 161 -7.09 -11.31 7.98
N VAL A 162 -7.68 -11.57 9.14
CA VAL A 162 -6.97 -11.63 10.43
C VAL A 162 -6.20 -12.95 10.59
N THR A 163 -6.73 -14.06 10.10
CA THR A 163 -6.15 -15.40 10.29
C THR A 163 -5.18 -15.84 9.19
N GLY A 164 -4.90 -14.99 8.20
CA GLY A 164 -3.95 -15.29 7.12
C GLY A 164 -4.51 -16.22 6.04
N GLY A 165 -5.75 -15.99 5.58
CA GLY A 165 -6.31 -16.68 4.41
C GLY A 165 -5.50 -16.45 3.12
N VAL A 166 -5.66 -17.33 2.14
CA VAL A 166 -4.96 -17.23 0.85
C VAL A 166 -5.70 -16.23 -0.04
N ALA A 167 -5.02 -15.17 -0.50
CA ALA A 167 -5.60 -14.24 -1.45
C ALA A 167 -5.38 -14.75 -2.89
N HIS A 168 -6.42 -14.75 -3.71
CA HIS A 168 -6.33 -14.97 -5.15
C HIS A 168 -7.03 -13.84 -5.91
N GLU A 169 -6.56 -13.56 -7.13
CA GLU A 169 -7.16 -12.55 -8.01
C GLU A 169 -8.30 -13.21 -8.81
N GLU A 170 -9.52 -12.70 -8.68
CA GLU A 170 -10.72 -13.11 -9.42
C GLU A 170 -11.31 -11.86 -10.10
N ASP A 171 -11.38 -11.87 -11.44
CA ASP A 171 -11.85 -10.73 -12.26
C ASP A 171 -11.17 -9.38 -11.95
N GLY A 172 -9.88 -9.42 -11.56
CA GLY A 172 -9.09 -8.23 -11.22
C GLY A 172 -9.22 -7.79 -9.76
N ASN A 173 -10.10 -8.42 -8.97
CA ASN A 173 -10.28 -8.18 -7.55
C ASN A 173 -9.58 -9.25 -6.70
N TRP A 174 -8.94 -8.84 -5.61
CA TRP A 174 -8.29 -9.78 -4.69
C TRP A 174 -9.31 -10.32 -3.69
N VAL A 175 -9.61 -11.61 -3.79
CA VAL A 175 -10.53 -12.34 -2.91
C VAL A 175 -9.73 -13.22 -1.96
N LEU A 176 -10.04 -13.16 -0.66
CA LEU A 176 -9.49 -14.09 0.32
C LEU A 176 -10.28 -15.40 0.30
N GLU A 177 -9.64 -16.47 -0.14
CA GLU A 177 -10.16 -17.81 0.01
C GLU A 177 -10.17 -18.18 1.50
N THR A 178 -11.37 -18.36 2.04
CA THR A 178 -11.53 -18.87 3.39
C THR A 178 -11.41 -20.39 3.33
N SER A 179 -10.35 -20.98 3.89
CA SER A 179 -10.34 -22.43 4.12
C SER A 179 -11.62 -22.83 4.86
N PRO A 180 -12.33 -23.90 4.46
CA PRO A 180 -13.51 -24.33 5.19
C PRO A 180 -13.11 -24.60 6.63
N VAL A 181 -13.66 -23.81 7.55
CA VAL A 181 -13.48 -24.01 8.99
C VAL A 181 -13.94 -25.43 9.28
N LYS A 182 -13.03 -26.33 9.64
CA LYS A 182 -13.41 -27.63 10.20
C LYS A 182 -14.31 -27.32 11.39
N LYS A 183 -15.60 -27.62 11.28
CA LYS A 183 -16.50 -27.59 12.44
C LYS A 183 -15.85 -28.49 13.50
N ALA A 184 -15.45 -27.90 14.63
CA ALA A 184 -15.14 -28.69 15.80
C ALA A 184 -16.42 -29.45 16.15
N ALA A 185 -16.36 -30.78 16.09
CA ALA A 185 -17.41 -31.63 16.60
C ALA A 185 -17.39 -31.49 18.13
N ASN A 186 -18.09 -30.49 18.65
CA ASN A 186 -18.35 -30.40 20.08
C ASN A 186 -19.35 -31.49 20.44
N GLY A 187 -18.82 -32.64 20.85
CA GLY A 187 -19.56 -33.64 21.60
C GLY A 187 -19.85 -33.11 22.99
N LEU A 188 -21.04 -32.53 23.17
CA LEU A 188 -21.66 -32.27 24.46
C LEU A 188 -23.10 -32.77 24.36
N HIS A 189 -23.32 -34.04 24.68
CA HIS A 189 -24.63 -34.51 25.09
C HIS A 189 -24.72 -34.30 26.61
N ALA A 190 -25.46 -33.26 26.99
CA ALA A 190 -26.07 -33.17 28.31
C ALA A 190 -27.50 -33.70 28.19
N GLU A 191 -27.87 -34.44 29.23
CA GLU A 191 -29.06 -35.25 29.46
C GLU A 191 -30.37 -34.49 29.30
N ASP A 192 -31.41 -35.17 28.80
CA ASP A 192 -32.79 -34.86 29.18
C ASP A 192 -33.43 -36.08 29.81
N GLN A 193 -33.82 -35.89 31.06
CA GLN A 193 -34.61 -36.77 31.88
C GLN A 193 -36.05 -36.81 31.36
N GLU A 194 -36.62 -37.99 31.21
CA GLU A 194 -38.08 -38.14 31.21
C GLU A 194 -38.47 -39.32 32.10
N SER A 195 -39.30 -39.01 33.10
CA SER A 195 -40.09 -39.92 33.93
C SER A 195 -41.49 -39.28 34.02
N PRO A 196 -42.58 -39.98 34.41
CA PRO A 196 -42.82 -41.42 34.54
C PRO A 196 -44.12 -41.88 33.81
N GLY A 197 -44.33 -43.19 33.63
CA GLY A 197 -45.61 -43.71 33.11
C GLY A 197 -45.85 -45.20 33.38
N ARG A 198 -46.88 -45.50 34.18
CA ARG A 198 -47.36 -46.83 34.59
C ARG A 198 -48.01 -47.66 33.46
N GLY A 199 -47.94 -48.99 33.61
CA GLY A 199 -48.87 -49.98 33.07
C GLY A 199 -48.18 -50.95 32.10
N ARG A 200 -48.21 -52.28 32.25
CA ARG A 200 -48.96 -53.23 33.07
C ARG A 200 -48.03 -54.38 33.45
#